data_AF-A0A4R1NMU6-F1
#
_entry.id   AF-A0A4R1NMU6-F1
#
_cell.length_a   1.000
_cell.length_b   1.000
_cell.length_c   1.000
_cell.angle_alpha   90.00
_cell.angle_beta   90.00
_cell.angle_gamma   90.00
#
_symmetry.space_group_name_H-M   'P 1'
#
loop_
_entity.id
_entity.type
_entity.pdbx_description
1 polymer ?
#
loop_
_entity_poly.entity_id
_entity_poly.type
_entity_poly.pdbx_seq_one_letter_code
_entity_poly.pdbx_strand_id
1 'polypeptide(L)'
;MTCLCEISHNWFRYMFLIHARITRRLIDPLPHGATLTPTRSNLPNFMTDTEIPSRPKGISPQSRRHNEMRKEALATHPELASLSGPQPFTALALPLLLAVHWSFAWLVSDQPVWVIGIAAFFVGQLVYHSASSLIHETCHKLVFKDAAPKLAFDLALEFILTSYGKQLTYQHQHITSHHPFVGDYDNDYEHEDICALQARQSVFRDHPKWQPALTALTLLIHALPLGSVFLAGQVMPRVYRRLSGRPNRDPVPRFTGTSPSAAEARPYVLVSLASNLLMLALLGPWALLYHIWSLSLFLGKLGITNLGQSLTEHPGDDDVNPTRSHYGPINWILFNTGYHNEHHSFPNVAWTRLPKLRQIAPEVFHAECEKSYIAAWWDHVRGGFTPSRNLALHKEDQLPRCEGNLSIQEPSALRTER
;
A
#
# COMPACT_ATOMS: atom_id res chain seq x y z
N MET A 1 -41.14 19.03 -9.27
CA MET A 1 -40.18 18.85 -10.40
C MET A 1 -39.23 20.04 -10.62
N THR A 2 -39.06 20.97 -9.67
CA THR A 2 -38.19 22.15 -9.86
C THR A 2 -37.23 22.45 -8.71
N CYS A 3 -37.15 21.60 -7.68
CA CYS A 3 -36.19 21.76 -6.57
C CYS A 3 -35.02 20.73 -6.59
N LEU A 4 -35.12 19.67 -7.42
CA LEU A 4 -34.08 18.63 -7.57
C LEU A 4 -33.06 18.93 -8.68
N CYS A 5 -33.33 19.92 -9.54
CA CYS A 5 -32.45 20.26 -10.67
C CYS A 5 -31.27 21.16 -10.26
N GLU A 6 -31.45 22.08 -9.29
CA GLU A 6 -30.39 22.99 -8.83
C GLU A 6 -29.33 22.30 -7.95
N ILE A 7 -29.68 21.21 -7.26
CA ILE A 7 -28.72 20.42 -6.46
C ILE A 7 -27.79 19.61 -7.39
N SER A 8 -28.28 19.18 -8.56
CA SER A 8 -27.45 18.49 -9.57
C SER A 8 -26.45 19.42 -10.27
N HIS A 9 -26.85 20.66 -10.59
CA HIS A 9 -25.99 21.62 -11.30
C HIS A 9 -24.85 22.17 -10.42
N ASN A 10 -25.07 22.33 -9.11
CA ASN A 10 -24.00 22.73 -8.19
C ASN A 10 -23.06 21.57 -7.84
N TRP A 11 -23.53 20.31 -7.82
CA TRP A 11 -22.68 19.13 -7.65
C TRP A 11 -21.76 18.88 -8.86
N PHE A 12 -22.27 19.03 -10.09
CA PHE A 12 -21.44 18.91 -11.29
C PHE A 12 -20.39 20.01 -11.39
N ARG A 13 -20.69 21.25 -11.00
CA ARG A 13 -19.70 22.35 -10.91
C ARG A 13 -18.66 22.14 -9.80
N TYR A 14 -19.07 21.60 -8.64
CA TYR A 14 -18.13 21.24 -7.57
C TYR A 14 -17.23 20.07 -7.96
N MET A 15 -17.80 19.04 -8.62
CA MET A 15 -17.01 17.95 -9.19
C MET A 15 -16.07 18.46 -10.27
N PHE A 16 -16.45 19.38 -11.16
CA PHE A 16 -15.56 19.91 -12.22
C PHE A 16 -14.44 20.81 -11.68
N LEU A 17 -14.69 21.62 -10.65
CA LEU A 17 -13.67 22.46 -10.00
C LEU A 17 -12.72 21.63 -9.11
N ILE A 18 -13.23 20.57 -8.48
CA ILE A 18 -12.43 19.53 -7.85
C ILE A 18 -11.66 18.76 -8.94
N HIS A 19 -12.27 18.45 -10.09
CA HIS A 19 -11.67 17.72 -11.23
C HIS A 19 -10.52 18.47 -11.88
N ALA A 20 -10.61 19.79 -12.07
CA ALA A 20 -9.53 20.62 -12.62
C ALA A 20 -8.35 20.80 -11.65
N ARG A 21 -8.61 20.77 -10.33
CA ARG A 21 -7.56 20.67 -9.30
C ARG A 21 -7.04 19.24 -9.13
N ILE A 22 -7.83 18.22 -9.43
CA ILE A 22 -7.49 16.79 -9.39
C ILE A 22 -6.65 16.40 -10.60
N THR A 23 -6.94 16.87 -11.81
CA THR A 23 -6.08 16.60 -12.98
C THR A 23 -4.71 17.27 -12.81
N ARG A 24 -4.63 18.46 -12.18
CA ARG A 24 -3.35 19.05 -11.79
C ARG A 24 -2.67 18.41 -10.57
N ARG A 25 -3.36 17.60 -9.74
CA ARG A 25 -2.75 16.97 -8.54
C ARG A 25 -2.60 15.44 -8.62
N LEU A 26 -3.21 14.80 -9.61
CA LEU A 26 -3.01 13.39 -9.95
C LEU A 26 -1.97 13.23 -11.07
N ILE A 27 -1.72 14.29 -11.85
CA ILE A 27 -0.70 14.31 -12.91
C ILE A 27 0.61 14.96 -12.43
N ASP A 28 0.53 15.91 -11.50
CA ASP A 28 1.73 16.47 -10.87
C ASP A 28 2.03 15.70 -9.57
N PRO A 29 3.25 15.15 -9.39
CA PRO A 29 3.75 14.89 -8.05
C PRO A 29 3.68 16.19 -7.25
N LEU A 30 3.57 16.10 -5.92
CA LEU A 30 3.74 17.24 -5.01
C LEU A 30 4.84 18.18 -5.54
N PRO A 31 4.62 19.51 -5.56
CA PRO A 31 5.45 20.41 -6.34
C PRO A 31 6.89 20.39 -5.83
N HIS A 32 7.77 19.76 -6.59
CA HIS A 32 9.19 20.10 -6.63
C HIS A 32 9.40 21.01 -7.84
N GLY A 33 9.81 22.25 -7.57
CA GLY A 33 10.28 23.19 -8.58
C GLY A 33 9.20 23.83 -9.45
N ALA A 34 8.41 24.76 -8.90
CA ALA A 34 7.81 25.80 -9.73
C ALA A 34 8.72 27.04 -9.66
N THR A 35 9.40 27.32 -10.77
CA THR A 35 10.17 28.55 -11.01
C THR A 35 9.26 29.76 -10.92
N LEU A 36 9.17 30.32 -9.71
CA LEU A 36 8.83 31.71 -9.49
C LEU A 36 10.13 32.40 -9.15
N THR A 37 10.69 33.16 -10.09
CA THR A 37 11.77 34.11 -9.82
C THR A 37 11.35 35.06 -8.69
N PRO A 38 12.00 35.04 -7.52
CA PRO A 38 11.79 36.04 -6.50
C PRO A 38 12.93 37.05 -6.55
N THR A 39 12.56 38.33 -6.61
CA THR A 39 13.44 39.45 -6.29
C THR A 39 14.14 39.21 -4.96
N ARG A 40 15.48 39.33 -4.97
CA ARG A 40 16.39 39.24 -3.82
C ARG A 40 15.90 40.07 -2.63
N SER A 41 15.74 39.45 -1.46
CA SER A 41 16.48 39.86 -0.25
C SER A 41 16.09 39.00 0.97
N ASN A 42 17.12 38.52 1.66
CA ASN A 42 17.18 38.08 3.06
C ASN A 42 16.47 36.80 3.48
N LEU A 43 17.11 35.64 3.26
CA LEU A 43 16.99 34.41 4.07
C LEU A 43 18.31 33.59 3.93
N PRO A 44 18.80 32.91 4.99
CA PRO A 44 20.04 32.13 4.96
C PRO A 44 19.87 30.85 4.12
N ASN A 45 20.95 30.44 3.45
CA ASN A 45 21.06 29.31 2.51
C ASN A 45 20.31 28.06 2.96
N PHE A 46 19.12 27.83 2.39
CA PHE A 46 18.49 26.51 2.37
C PHE A 46 18.91 25.79 1.10
N MET A 47 19.35 24.55 1.29
CA MET A 47 19.73 23.53 0.32
C MET A 47 19.07 23.71 -1.06
N THR A 48 19.93 23.76 -2.07
CA THR A 48 19.61 23.61 -3.49
C THR A 48 18.77 22.36 -3.76
N ASP A 49 17.98 22.38 -4.84
CA ASP A 49 17.12 21.29 -5.32
C ASP A 49 17.68 19.91 -4.97
N THR A 50 16.99 19.24 -4.06
CA THR A 50 17.48 18.14 -3.24
C THR A 50 17.69 16.90 -4.12
N GLU A 51 18.91 16.37 -4.09
CA GLU A 51 19.32 15.15 -4.78
C GLU A 51 18.36 13.99 -4.44
N ILE A 52 17.74 13.40 -5.47
CA ILE A 52 17.06 12.12 -5.32
C ILE A 52 18.11 11.13 -4.80
N PRO A 53 17.92 10.48 -3.63
CA PRO A 53 18.91 9.57 -3.09
C PRO A 53 19.24 8.49 -4.12
N SER A 54 20.53 8.31 -4.39
CA SER A 54 21.00 7.30 -5.35
C SER A 54 20.58 5.91 -4.90
N ARG A 55 20.25 5.02 -5.86
CA ARG A 55 19.92 3.62 -5.55
C ARG A 55 21.01 2.99 -4.66
N PRO A 56 20.64 2.39 -3.51
CA PRO A 56 21.60 1.75 -2.62
C PRO A 56 22.41 0.67 -3.33
N LYS A 57 23.67 0.49 -2.91
CA LYS A 57 24.51 -0.61 -3.38
C LYS A 57 24.17 -1.87 -2.58
N GLY A 58 23.70 -2.91 -3.26
CA GLY A 58 23.35 -4.20 -2.64
C GLY A 58 21.87 -4.32 -2.28
N ILE A 59 21.58 -5.24 -1.36
CA ILE A 59 20.23 -5.60 -0.89
C ILE A 59 20.25 -5.75 0.64
N SER A 60 19.09 -5.67 1.30
CA SER A 60 19.00 -5.77 2.76
C SER A 60 19.46 -7.15 3.29
N PRO A 61 19.88 -7.27 4.56
CA PRO A 61 20.16 -8.57 5.19
C PRO A 61 19.01 -9.58 5.02
N GLN A 62 17.78 -9.13 5.25
CA GLN A 62 16.56 -9.93 5.09
C GLN A 62 16.33 -10.38 3.63
N SER A 63 16.57 -9.52 2.65
CA SER A 63 16.52 -9.90 1.23
C SER A 63 17.62 -10.92 0.86
N ARG A 64 18.82 -10.78 1.44
CA ARG A 64 19.90 -11.78 1.28
C ARG A 64 19.49 -13.13 1.84
N ARG A 65 18.87 -13.16 3.01
CA ARG A 65 18.34 -14.39 3.61
C ARG A 65 17.34 -15.08 2.68
N HIS A 66 16.42 -14.35 2.05
CA HIS A 66 15.51 -14.95 1.06
C HIS A 66 16.23 -15.60 -0.13
N ASN A 67 17.33 -15.01 -0.60
CA ASN A 67 18.17 -15.60 -1.64
C ASN A 67 18.92 -16.86 -1.15
N GLU A 68 19.32 -16.90 0.12
CA GLU A 68 19.93 -18.08 0.75
C GLU A 68 18.92 -19.21 0.91
N MET A 69 17.72 -18.92 1.41
CA MET A 69 16.60 -19.87 1.49
C MET A 69 16.30 -20.50 0.13
N ARG A 70 16.30 -19.68 -0.94
CA ARG A 70 16.14 -20.18 -2.32
C ARG A 70 17.24 -21.18 -2.71
N LYS A 71 18.51 -20.87 -2.38
CA LYS A 71 19.66 -21.74 -2.67
C LYS A 71 19.60 -23.03 -1.86
N GLU A 72 19.25 -22.95 -0.58
CA GLU A 72 19.04 -24.11 0.31
C GLU A 72 17.97 -25.04 -0.27
N ALA A 73 16.81 -24.49 -0.62
CA ALA A 73 15.71 -25.25 -1.20
C ALA A 73 16.09 -25.92 -2.52
N LEU A 74 16.78 -25.22 -3.43
CA LEU A 74 17.21 -25.77 -4.72
C LEU A 74 18.34 -26.80 -4.60
N ALA A 75 19.18 -26.71 -3.56
CA ALA A 75 20.24 -27.68 -3.33
C ALA A 75 19.68 -29.03 -2.89
N THR A 76 18.66 -29.02 -2.02
CA THR A 76 18.01 -30.23 -1.53
C THR A 76 16.98 -30.76 -2.54
N HIS A 77 16.24 -29.87 -3.21
CA HIS A 77 15.15 -30.20 -4.14
C HIS A 77 15.31 -29.48 -5.49
N PRO A 78 16.21 -29.94 -6.38
CA PRO A 78 16.46 -29.31 -7.68
C PRO A 78 15.21 -29.19 -8.57
N GLU A 79 14.21 -30.06 -8.39
CA GLU A 79 12.95 -30.04 -9.13
C GLU A 79 12.13 -28.77 -8.91
N LEU A 80 12.36 -28.02 -7.82
CA LEU A 80 11.72 -26.72 -7.56
C LEU A 80 11.97 -25.71 -8.67
N ALA A 81 13.10 -25.81 -9.38
CA ALA A 81 13.40 -24.95 -10.52
C ALA A 81 12.33 -25.02 -11.63
N SER A 82 11.68 -26.19 -11.78
CA SER A 82 10.62 -26.39 -12.77
C SER A 82 9.32 -25.65 -12.44
N LEU A 83 9.15 -25.19 -11.20
CA LEU A 83 7.96 -24.45 -10.76
C LEU A 83 7.97 -22.98 -11.19
N SER A 84 9.07 -22.47 -11.75
CA SER A 84 9.15 -21.08 -12.19
C SER A 84 8.40 -20.82 -13.49
N GLY A 85 7.87 -19.61 -13.65
CA GLY A 85 7.27 -19.13 -14.90
C GLY A 85 5.84 -18.60 -14.73
N PRO A 86 5.26 -18.01 -15.78
CA PRO A 86 3.94 -17.41 -15.73
C PRO A 86 2.83 -18.46 -15.66
N GLN A 87 1.65 -18.04 -15.21
CA GLN A 87 0.38 -18.74 -15.30
C GLN A 87 -0.65 -17.86 -16.03
N PRO A 88 -0.73 -17.91 -17.38
CA PRO A 88 -1.60 -17.03 -18.16
C PRO A 88 -3.09 -17.19 -17.86
N PHE A 89 -3.53 -18.38 -17.43
CA PHE A 89 -4.93 -18.62 -17.03
C PHE A 89 -5.37 -17.78 -15.83
N THR A 90 -4.43 -17.25 -15.04
CA THR A 90 -4.72 -16.26 -13.99
C THR A 90 -5.46 -15.03 -14.55
N ALA A 91 -5.28 -14.70 -15.85
CA ALA A 91 -5.99 -13.60 -16.48
C ALA A 91 -7.53 -13.77 -16.48
N LEU A 92 -8.04 -15.01 -16.38
CA LEU A 92 -9.47 -15.30 -16.28
C LEU A 92 -10.09 -14.84 -14.95
N ALA A 93 -9.28 -14.56 -13.93
CA ALA A 93 -9.75 -13.98 -12.68
C ALA A 93 -10.31 -12.56 -12.86
N LEU A 94 -9.76 -11.77 -13.79
CA LEU A 94 -10.18 -10.39 -14.00
C LEU A 94 -11.66 -10.28 -14.40
N PRO A 95 -12.17 -10.94 -15.46
CA PRO A 95 -13.58 -10.84 -15.80
C PRO A 95 -14.50 -11.37 -14.70
N LEU A 96 -14.07 -12.39 -13.94
CA LEU A 96 -14.83 -12.89 -12.79
C LEU A 96 -14.94 -11.84 -11.67
N LEU A 97 -13.81 -11.25 -11.24
CA LEU A 97 -13.79 -10.22 -10.20
C LEU A 97 -14.53 -8.96 -10.64
N LEU A 98 -14.41 -8.59 -11.92
CA LEU A 98 -15.12 -7.46 -12.49
C LEU A 98 -16.64 -7.69 -12.44
N ALA A 99 -17.09 -8.86 -12.86
CA ALA A 99 -18.50 -9.23 -12.80
C ALA A 99 -19.04 -9.23 -11.37
N VAL A 100 -18.29 -9.79 -10.41
CA VAL A 100 -18.66 -9.76 -8.98
C VAL A 100 -18.76 -8.33 -8.48
N HIS A 101 -17.73 -7.50 -8.69
CA HIS A 101 -17.71 -6.12 -8.20
C HIS A 101 -18.86 -5.28 -8.75
N TRP A 102 -19.09 -5.34 -10.05
CA TRP A 102 -20.12 -4.55 -10.73
C TRP A 102 -21.52 -5.08 -10.44
N SER A 103 -21.68 -6.39 -10.23
CA SER A 103 -22.96 -6.96 -9.78
C SER A 103 -23.31 -6.47 -8.38
N PHE A 104 -22.35 -6.41 -7.45
CA PHE A 104 -22.58 -5.83 -6.13
C PHE A 104 -22.88 -4.34 -6.20
N ALA A 105 -22.18 -3.59 -7.04
CA ALA A 105 -22.48 -2.17 -7.28
C ALA A 105 -23.92 -1.97 -7.77
N TRP A 106 -24.41 -2.83 -8.67
CA TRP A 106 -25.80 -2.82 -9.13
C TRP A 106 -26.78 -3.21 -8.02
N LEU A 107 -26.51 -4.29 -7.29
CA LEU A 107 -27.39 -4.77 -6.20
C LEU A 107 -27.57 -3.76 -5.07
N VAL A 108 -26.58 -2.90 -4.81
CA VAL A 108 -26.66 -1.88 -3.75
C VAL A 108 -27.08 -0.50 -4.27
N SER A 109 -27.37 -0.36 -5.56
CA SER A 109 -27.62 0.93 -6.21
C SER A 109 -28.92 1.62 -5.78
N ASP A 110 -29.86 0.88 -5.20
CA ASP A 110 -31.13 1.37 -4.66
C ASP A 110 -31.20 1.27 -3.12
N GLN A 111 -30.09 0.90 -2.49
CA GLN A 111 -30.03 0.62 -1.06
C GLN A 111 -29.66 1.87 -0.25
N PRO A 112 -30.04 1.93 1.04
CA PRO A 112 -29.60 3.02 1.91
C PRO A 112 -28.09 2.98 2.12
N VAL A 113 -27.49 4.16 2.35
CA VAL A 113 -26.03 4.36 2.44
C VAL A 113 -25.32 3.40 3.41
N TRP A 114 -25.97 3.00 4.51
CA TRP A 114 -25.36 2.06 5.47
C TRP A 114 -25.22 0.64 4.89
N VAL A 115 -26.16 0.19 4.04
CA VAL A 115 -26.05 -1.10 3.33
C VAL A 115 -24.90 -1.04 2.31
N ILE A 116 -24.80 0.07 1.58
CA ILE A 116 -23.69 0.33 0.64
C ILE A 116 -22.35 0.26 1.38
N GLY A 117 -22.26 0.89 2.55
CA GLY A 117 -21.06 0.86 3.40
C GLY A 117 -20.70 -0.55 3.89
N ILE A 118 -21.69 -1.34 4.34
CA ILE A 118 -21.48 -2.73 4.76
C ILE A 118 -21.01 -3.58 3.58
N ALA A 119 -21.63 -3.44 2.41
CA ALA A 119 -21.22 -4.15 1.20
C ALA A 119 -19.79 -3.78 0.78
N ALA A 120 -19.45 -2.48 0.78
CA ALA A 120 -18.10 -2.02 0.48
C ALA A 120 -17.08 -2.56 1.50
N PHE A 121 -17.47 -2.64 2.78
CA PHE A 121 -16.61 -3.14 3.86
C PHE A 121 -16.34 -4.64 3.75
N PHE A 122 -17.35 -5.47 3.54
CA PHE A 122 -17.15 -6.93 3.53
C PHE A 122 -16.82 -7.47 2.13
N VAL A 123 -17.57 -7.07 1.12
CA VAL A 123 -17.42 -7.59 -0.24
C VAL A 123 -16.42 -6.76 -1.02
N GLY A 124 -16.58 -5.44 -1.01
CA GLY A 124 -15.72 -4.51 -1.73
C GLY A 124 -14.25 -4.69 -1.37
N GLN A 125 -13.93 -4.75 -0.08
CA GLN A 125 -12.55 -4.98 0.38
C GLN A 125 -11.97 -6.32 -0.07
N LEU A 126 -12.76 -7.40 -0.07
CA LEU A 126 -12.28 -8.71 -0.52
C LEU A 126 -12.02 -8.73 -2.02
N VAL A 127 -12.91 -8.13 -2.82
CA VAL A 127 -12.72 -8.03 -4.26
C VAL A 127 -11.53 -7.13 -4.60
N TYR A 128 -11.37 -6.01 -3.87
CA TYR A 128 -10.19 -5.15 -3.99
C TYR A 128 -8.90 -5.86 -3.65
N HIS A 129 -8.88 -6.64 -2.56
CA HIS A 129 -7.71 -7.43 -2.21
C HIS A 129 -7.39 -8.43 -3.31
N SER A 130 -8.38 -9.18 -3.76
CA SER A 130 -8.23 -10.16 -4.84
C SER A 130 -7.66 -9.52 -6.11
N ALA A 131 -8.16 -8.35 -6.51
CA ALA A 131 -7.63 -7.60 -7.65
C ALA A 131 -6.23 -7.03 -7.39
N SER A 132 -5.91 -6.63 -6.15
CA SER A 132 -4.56 -6.23 -5.74
C SER A 132 -3.56 -7.39 -5.80
N SER A 133 -3.98 -8.61 -5.45
CA SER A 133 -3.18 -9.83 -5.63
C SER A 133 -2.86 -10.08 -7.12
N LEU A 134 -3.76 -9.71 -8.04
CA LEU A 134 -3.48 -9.77 -9.48
C LEU A 134 -2.47 -8.70 -9.91
N ILE A 135 -2.49 -7.50 -9.31
CA ILE A 135 -1.44 -6.48 -9.51
C ILE A 135 -0.08 -7.00 -9.02
N HIS A 136 -0.07 -7.72 -7.90
CA HIS A 136 1.12 -8.37 -7.39
C HIS A 136 1.65 -9.43 -8.38
N GLU A 137 0.81 -10.34 -8.88
CA GLU A 137 1.26 -11.34 -9.86
C GLU A 137 1.74 -10.72 -11.19
N THR A 138 1.04 -9.70 -11.69
CA THR A 138 1.41 -9.05 -12.97
C THR A 138 2.71 -8.25 -12.83
N CYS A 139 3.05 -7.68 -11.67
CA CYS A 139 4.31 -6.95 -11.46
C CYS A 139 5.54 -7.87 -11.59
N HIS A 140 5.42 -9.13 -11.16
CA HIS A 140 6.42 -10.18 -11.37
C HIS A 140 6.36 -10.83 -12.76
N LYS A 141 5.52 -10.32 -13.66
CA LYS A 141 5.29 -10.86 -15.01
C LYS A 141 4.80 -12.32 -14.98
N LEU A 142 4.06 -12.69 -13.94
CA LEU A 142 3.52 -14.04 -13.75
C LEU A 142 2.18 -14.24 -14.44
N VAL A 143 1.51 -13.17 -14.90
CA VAL A 143 0.34 -13.30 -15.78
C VAL A 143 0.77 -13.22 -17.25
N PHE A 144 1.45 -12.13 -17.62
CA PHE A 144 1.96 -11.88 -18.97
C PHE A 144 3.43 -11.44 -18.93
N LYS A 145 4.26 -12.02 -19.80
CA LYS A 145 5.67 -11.61 -19.98
C LYS A 145 5.80 -10.36 -20.85
N ASP A 146 4.99 -10.28 -21.89
CA ASP A 146 5.06 -9.21 -22.88
C ASP A 146 4.38 -7.93 -22.37
N ALA A 147 4.96 -6.79 -22.72
CA ALA A 147 4.54 -5.49 -22.19
C ALA A 147 3.11 -5.10 -22.59
N ALA A 148 2.70 -5.38 -23.82
CA ALA A 148 1.39 -4.99 -24.35
C ALA A 148 0.20 -5.72 -23.66
N PRO A 149 0.15 -7.06 -23.61
CA PRO A 149 -0.95 -7.76 -22.92
C PRO A 149 -0.92 -7.49 -21.41
N LYS A 150 0.27 -7.33 -20.82
CA LYS A 150 0.41 -6.89 -19.43
C LYS A 150 -0.24 -5.53 -19.20
N LEU A 151 0.10 -4.52 -20.01
CA LEU A 151 -0.48 -3.18 -19.89
C LEU A 151 -2.01 -3.22 -20.07
N ALA A 152 -2.52 -3.99 -21.04
CA ALA A 152 -3.96 -4.14 -21.23
C ALA A 152 -4.65 -4.75 -20.00
N PHE A 153 -4.05 -5.78 -19.40
CA PHE A 153 -4.55 -6.40 -18.17
C PHE A 153 -4.54 -5.44 -16.98
N ASP A 154 -3.43 -4.74 -16.77
CA ASP A 154 -3.27 -3.77 -15.68
C ASP A 154 -4.27 -2.60 -15.81
N LEU A 155 -4.48 -2.10 -17.03
CA LEU A 155 -5.50 -1.09 -17.29
C LEU A 155 -6.92 -1.63 -17.07
N ALA A 156 -7.20 -2.87 -17.45
CA ALA A 156 -8.51 -3.48 -17.22
C ALA A 156 -8.81 -3.65 -15.72
N LEU A 157 -7.81 -3.89 -14.87
CA LEU A 157 -7.98 -3.91 -13.41
C LEU A 157 -8.46 -2.56 -12.83
N GLU A 158 -8.23 -1.44 -13.52
CA GLU A 158 -8.75 -0.14 -13.06
C GLU A 158 -10.28 -0.04 -13.10
N PHE A 159 -10.97 -0.89 -13.87
CA PHE A 159 -12.44 -0.99 -13.81
C PHE A 159 -12.95 -1.59 -12.49
N ILE A 160 -12.07 -2.17 -11.68
CA ILE A 160 -12.37 -2.63 -10.32
C ILE A 160 -11.80 -1.64 -9.31
N LEU A 161 -10.52 -1.28 -9.48
CA LEU A 161 -9.71 -0.67 -8.44
C LEU A 161 -9.82 0.86 -8.37
N THR A 162 -10.04 1.52 -9.51
CA THR A 162 -10.00 3.00 -9.61
C THR A 162 -8.87 3.62 -8.77
N SER A 163 -7.67 3.08 -8.93
CA SER A 163 -6.49 3.40 -8.14
C SER A 163 -5.86 4.74 -8.55
N TYR A 164 -6.23 5.27 -9.71
CA TYR A 164 -5.68 6.50 -10.30
C TYR A 164 -4.16 6.42 -10.46
N GLY A 165 -3.64 5.27 -10.92
CA GLY A 165 -2.21 5.04 -11.13
C GLY A 165 -1.45 4.58 -9.89
N LYS A 166 -2.07 4.52 -8.71
CA LYS A 166 -1.45 3.95 -7.50
C LYS A 166 -1.02 2.51 -7.70
N GLN A 167 -1.77 1.71 -8.46
CA GLN A 167 -1.33 0.36 -8.78
C GLN A 167 0.02 0.33 -9.51
N LEU A 168 0.26 1.27 -10.44
CA LEU A 168 1.49 1.32 -11.20
C LEU A 168 2.65 1.73 -10.29
N THR A 169 2.44 2.72 -9.42
CA THR A 169 3.40 3.06 -8.37
C THR A 169 3.74 1.85 -7.51
N TYR A 170 2.73 1.08 -7.07
CA TYR A 170 2.95 -0.17 -6.33
C TYR A 170 3.82 -1.15 -7.11
N GLN A 171 3.54 -1.39 -8.40
CA GLN A 171 4.34 -2.32 -9.21
C GLN A 171 5.82 -1.90 -9.28
N HIS A 172 6.10 -0.60 -9.46
CA HIS A 172 7.45 -0.07 -9.45
C HIS A 172 8.13 -0.28 -8.10
N GLN A 173 7.48 0.13 -7.01
CA GLN A 173 8.07 0.10 -5.67
C GLN A 173 8.20 -1.31 -5.13
N HIS A 174 7.24 -2.20 -5.38
CA HIS A 174 7.30 -3.58 -4.94
C HIS A 174 8.55 -4.30 -5.49
N ILE A 175 8.87 -4.12 -6.76
CA ILE A 175 10.04 -4.74 -7.41
C ILE A 175 11.35 -4.04 -7.06
N THR A 176 11.36 -2.72 -6.97
CA THR A 176 12.62 -1.94 -6.87
C THR A 176 12.98 -1.50 -5.46
N SER A 177 12.05 -1.63 -4.50
CA SER A 177 12.21 -1.26 -3.10
C SER A 177 11.95 -2.44 -2.17
N HIS A 178 10.74 -3.02 -2.18
CA HIS A 178 10.36 -4.05 -1.21
C HIS A 178 11.14 -5.36 -1.33
N HIS A 179 11.15 -6.02 -2.49
CA HIS A 179 11.91 -7.27 -2.64
C HIS A 179 13.41 -7.12 -2.32
N PRO A 180 14.12 -6.08 -2.84
CA PRO A 180 15.55 -5.92 -2.58
C PRO A 180 15.87 -5.40 -1.17
N PHE A 181 14.94 -4.70 -0.51
CA PHE A 181 15.21 -4.01 0.75
C PHE A 181 14.22 -4.30 1.87
N VAL A 182 13.48 -5.41 1.80
CA VAL A 182 12.52 -5.82 2.84
C VAL A 182 13.14 -5.68 4.23
N GLY A 183 12.39 -5.06 5.15
CA GLY A 183 12.82 -4.80 6.54
C GLY A 183 13.76 -3.62 6.74
N ASP A 184 14.26 -3.00 5.67
CA ASP A 184 15.09 -1.79 5.75
C ASP A 184 14.22 -0.54 5.70
N TYR A 185 14.08 0.14 6.84
CA TYR A 185 13.28 1.35 6.95
C TYR A 185 13.64 2.41 5.88
N ASP A 186 14.92 2.63 5.59
CA ASP A 186 15.34 3.72 4.71
C ASP A 186 15.07 3.41 3.23
N ASN A 187 14.97 2.12 2.88
CA ASN A 187 14.94 1.65 1.49
C ASN A 187 13.68 0.85 1.09
N ASP A 188 12.84 0.46 2.05
CA ASP A 188 11.57 -0.24 1.85
C ASP A 188 10.37 0.72 1.99
N TYR A 189 9.64 0.91 0.88
CA TYR A 189 8.50 1.81 0.77
C TYR A 189 7.33 1.46 1.70
N GLU A 190 7.26 0.22 2.21
CA GLU A 190 6.13 -0.22 3.00
C GLU A 190 6.15 0.26 4.46
N HIS A 191 7.25 0.88 4.90
CA HIS A 191 7.38 1.42 6.25
C HIS A 191 6.61 2.73 6.43
N GLU A 192 5.82 2.80 7.51
CA GLU A 192 5.25 4.06 7.99
C GLU A 192 6.37 5.04 8.37
N ASP A 193 6.18 6.33 8.09
CA ASP A 193 7.13 7.38 8.49
C ASP A 193 7.36 7.36 10.01
N ILE A 194 8.64 7.22 10.41
CA ILE A 194 9.01 7.06 11.82
C ILE A 194 8.61 8.24 12.68
N CYS A 195 8.71 9.46 12.15
CA CYS A 195 8.36 10.68 12.87
C CYS A 195 6.85 10.79 13.03
N ALA A 196 6.07 10.40 12.02
CA ALA A 196 4.61 10.32 12.13
C ALA A 196 4.18 9.29 13.19
N LEU A 197 4.83 8.11 13.20
CA LEU A 197 4.59 7.07 14.20
C LEU A 197 4.91 7.57 15.62
N GLN A 198 6.07 8.16 15.84
CA GLN A 198 6.48 8.63 17.17
C GLN A 198 5.68 9.84 17.66
N ALA A 199 5.30 10.76 16.77
CA ALA A 199 4.38 11.84 17.11
C ALA A 199 3.03 11.29 17.61
N ARG A 200 2.50 10.26 16.94
CA ARG A 200 1.28 9.56 17.39
C ARG A 200 1.48 8.86 18.74
N GLN A 201 2.55 8.10 18.90
CA GLN A 201 2.86 7.36 20.13
C GLN A 201 3.10 8.29 21.33
N SER A 202 3.75 9.45 21.13
CA SER A 202 3.93 10.46 22.18
C SER A 202 2.59 10.92 22.73
N VAL A 203 1.63 11.26 21.86
CA VAL A 203 0.29 11.67 22.31
C VAL A 203 -0.38 10.57 23.14
N PHE A 204 -0.22 9.30 22.78
CA PHE A 204 -0.84 8.22 23.57
C PHE A 204 -0.15 7.97 24.90
N ARG A 205 1.17 8.12 24.96
CA ARG A 205 1.92 8.03 26.23
C ARG A 205 1.57 9.19 27.17
N ASP A 206 1.52 10.41 26.63
CA ASP A 206 1.35 11.63 27.42
C ASP A 206 -0.15 11.88 27.75
N HIS A 207 -1.06 11.39 26.90
CA HIS A 207 -2.51 11.58 26.99
C HIS A 207 -3.31 10.28 26.69
N PRO A 208 -3.16 9.21 27.49
CA PRO A 208 -3.76 7.90 27.20
C PRO A 208 -5.29 7.93 27.13
N LYS A 209 -5.95 8.85 27.86
CA LYS A 209 -7.41 9.03 27.81
C LYS A 209 -7.92 9.51 26.44
N TRP A 210 -7.07 10.15 25.64
CA TRP A 210 -7.41 10.63 24.30
C TRP A 210 -7.24 9.55 23.22
N GLN A 211 -6.51 8.47 23.52
CA GLN A 211 -6.21 7.42 22.55
C GLN A 211 -7.47 6.82 21.92
N PRO A 212 -8.51 6.38 22.67
CA PRO A 212 -9.71 5.82 22.05
C PRO A 212 -10.41 6.83 21.12
N ALA A 213 -10.46 8.11 21.51
CA ALA A 213 -11.10 9.16 20.73
C ALA A 213 -10.32 9.45 19.43
N LEU A 214 -8.99 9.53 19.48
CA LEU A 214 -8.13 9.75 18.31
C LEU A 214 -8.08 8.54 17.37
N THR A 215 -8.11 7.33 17.93
CA THR A 215 -8.28 6.09 17.15
C THR A 215 -9.63 6.09 16.44
N ALA A 216 -10.72 6.37 17.15
CA ALA A 216 -12.06 6.45 16.57
C ALA A 216 -12.14 7.55 15.49
N LEU A 217 -11.53 8.72 15.72
CA LEU A 217 -11.46 9.78 14.72
C LEU A 217 -10.69 9.35 13.46
N THR A 218 -9.58 8.65 13.63
CA THR A 218 -8.82 8.10 12.51
C THR A 218 -9.65 7.09 11.73
N LEU A 219 -10.29 6.13 12.41
CA LEU A 219 -11.17 5.17 11.75
C LEU A 219 -12.33 5.86 11.04
N LEU A 220 -12.95 6.88 11.64
CA LEU A 220 -14.02 7.67 11.02
C LEU A 220 -13.54 8.34 9.73
N ILE A 221 -12.38 9.00 9.76
CA ILE A 221 -11.80 9.64 8.56
C ILE A 221 -11.52 8.59 7.47
N HIS A 222 -10.95 7.44 7.84
CA HIS A 222 -10.68 6.36 6.89
C HIS A 222 -11.97 5.66 6.40
N ALA A 223 -13.05 5.73 7.16
CA ALA A 223 -14.37 5.23 6.77
C ALA A 223 -15.10 6.15 5.79
N LEU A 224 -14.69 7.40 5.61
CA LEU A 224 -15.33 8.28 4.65
C LEU A 224 -14.98 7.85 3.21
N PRO A 225 -15.90 8.01 2.24
CA PRO A 225 -15.58 7.87 0.83
C PRO A 225 -14.41 8.77 0.45
N LEU A 226 -13.35 8.16 -0.08
CA LEU A 226 -12.05 8.73 -0.41
C LEU A 226 -11.29 9.34 0.79
N GLY A 227 -11.74 9.07 2.01
CA GLY A 227 -11.17 9.64 3.23
C GLY A 227 -9.76 9.14 3.53
N SER A 228 -9.49 7.84 3.38
CA SER A 228 -8.14 7.28 3.51
C SER A 228 -7.19 7.77 2.41
N VAL A 229 -7.70 8.10 1.23
CA VAL A 229 -6.92 8.52 0.07
C VAL A 229 -6.53 10.00 0.15
N PHE A 230 -7.47 10.88 0.54
CA PHE A 230 -7.25 12.34 0.48
C PHE A 230 -7.24 13.03 1.84
N LEU A 231 -7.97 12.55 2.84
CA LEU A 231 -8.13 13.25 4.12
C LEU A 231 -7.15 12.75 5.18
N ALA A 232 -6.95 11.44 5.28
CA ALA A 232 -6.16 10.82 6.34
C ALA A 232 -4.75 11.39 6.47
N GLY A 233 -3.98 11.41 5.36
CA GLY A 233 -2.61 11.94 5.33
C GLY A 233 -2.52 13.46 5.53
N GLN A 234 -3.65 14.17 5.52
CA GLN A 234 -3.70 15.61 5.69
C GLN A 234 -4.16 16.01 7.09
N VAL A 235 -5.12 15.29 7.67
CA VAL A 235 -5.77 15.67 8.93
C VAL A 235 -4.97 15.15 10.12
N MET A 236 -4.84 13.83 10.24
CA MET A 236 -4.30 13.20 11.44
C MET A 236 -2.84 13.56 11.71
N PRO A 237 -1.93 13.60 10.72
CA PRO A 237 -0.56 14.04 10.97
C PRO A 237 -0.49 15.46 11.56
N ARG A 238 -1.34 16.38 11.12
CA ARG A 238 -1.37 17.77 11.67
C ARG A 238 -1.91 17.80 13.09
N VAL A 239 -2.92 16.98 13.40
CA VAL A 239 -3.44 16.82 14.76
C VAL A 239 -2.35 16.29 15.68
N TYR A 240 -1.68 15.19 15.31
CA TYR A 240 -0.60 14.61 16.11
C TYR A 240 0.59 15.55 16.27
N ARG A 241 0.98 16.29 15.22
CA ARG A 241 2.03 17.32 15.32
C ARG A 241 1.69 18.41 16.34
N ARG A 242 0.44 18.90 16.33
CA ARG A 242 0.00 19.94 17.29
C ARG A 242 -0.07 19.42 18.72
N LEU A 243 -0.59 18.20 18.92
CA LEU A 243 -0.76 17.62 20.24
C LEU A 243 0.55 17.15 20.86
N SER A 244 1.46 16.60 20.06
CA SER A 244 2.77 16.13 20.56
C SER A 244 3.83 17.23 20.62
N GLY A 245 3.68 18.30 19.84
CA GLY A 245 4.76 19.27 19.62
C GLY A 245 5.93 18.74 18.80
N ARG A 246 5.85 17.51 18.27
CA ARG A 246 6.95 16.83 17.57
C ARG A 246 6.83 16.96 16.05
N PRO A 247 7.96 16.95 15.30
CA PRO A 247 7.92 16.77 13.85
C PRO A 247 7.27 15.43 13.49
N ASN A 248 6.57 15.39 12.36
CA ASN A 248 5.74 14.26 11.93
C ASN A 248 6.08 13.78 10.52
N ARG A 249 7.28 14.13 10.04
CA ARG A 249 7.84 13.72 8.76
C ARG A 249 9.34 13.56 8.95
N ASP A 250 9.88 12.45 8.48
CA ASP A 250 11.30 12.20 8.46
C ASP A 250 11.99 13.18 7.47
N PRO A 251 12.94 14.02 7.93
CA PRO A 251 13.66 14.93 7.05
C PRO A 251 14.74 14.22 6.22
N VAL A 252 15.10 12.97 6.57
CA VAL A 252 16.09 12.19 5.84
C VAL A 252 15.48 11.66 4.54
N PRO A 253 16.06 11.98 3.37
CA PRO A 253 15.62 11.40 2.10
C PRO A 253 15.74 9.88 2.10
N ARG A 254 14.67 9.19 1.70
CA ARG A 254 14.58 7.73 1.62
C ARG A 254 14.53 7.27 0.16
N PHE A 255 15.24 6.19 -0.17
CA PHE A 255 15.08 5.55 -1.48
C PHE A 255 13.95 4.51 -1.41
N THR A 256 12.72 4.92 -1.73
CA THR A 256 11.55 4.01 -1.69
C THR A 256 11.28 3.34 -3.05
N GLY A 257 12.33 3.19 -3.87
CA GLY A 257 12.26 2.57 -5.19
C GLY A 257 12.02 3.56 -6.33
N THR A 258 11.77 3.02 -7.52
CA THR A 258 11.40 3.78 -8.71
C THR A 258 9.94 4.22 -8.65
N SER A 259 9.58 5.18 -9.49
CA SER A 259 8.20 5.64 -9.66
C SER A 259 7.89 5.84 -11.14
N PRO A 260 6.63 5.63 -11.56
CA PRO A 260 6.24 5.88 -12.93
C PRO A 260 6.30 7.38 -13.25
N SER A 261 6.65 7.70 -14.49
CA SER A 261 6.49 9.05 -15.02
C SER A 261 5.01 9.43 -15.16
N ALA A 262 4.73 10.73 -15.24
CA ALA A 262 3.37 11.22 -15.48
C ALA A 262 2.78 10.69 -16.81
N ALA A 263 3.61 10.44 -17.82
CA ALA A 263 3.19 9.86 -19.08
C ALA A 263 2.74 8.41 -18.93
N GLU A 264 3.46 7.62 -18.13
CA GLU A 264 3.12 6.22 -17.83
C GLU A 264 1.88 6.10 -16.93
N ALA A 265 1.70 7.03 -15.99
CA ALA A 265 0.54 7.04 -15.09
C ALA A 265 -0.76 7.51 -15.77
N ARG A 266 -0.66 8.36 -16.81
CA ARG A 266 -1.83 8.99 -17.45
C ARG A 266 -2.89 7.99 -17.95
N PRO A 267 -2.56 6.88 -18.64
CA PRO A 267 -3.56 5.89 -19.04
C PRO A 267 -4.35 5.31 -17.86
N TYR A 268 -3.70 5.00 -16.74
CA TYR A 268 -4.34 4.46 -15.54
C TYR A 268 -5.34 5.45 -14.92
N VAL A 269 -4.96 6.73 -14.86
CA VAL A 269 -5.85 7.81 -14.40
C VAL A 269 -7.07 7.93 -15.32
N LEU A 270 -6.86 7.93 -16.63
CA LEU A 270 -7.94 8.04 -17.61
C LEU A 270 -8.90 6.84 -17.55
N VAL A 271 -8.39 5.61 -17.40
CA VAL A 271 -9.25 4.43 -17.28
C VAL A 271 -9.99 4.41 -15.93
N SER A 272 -9.34 4.82 -14.84
CA SER A 272 -10.02 4.98 -13.54
C SER A 272 -11.19 5.97 -13.65
N LEU A 273 -10.98 7.10 -14.33
CA LEU A 273 -12.04 8.08 -14.57
C LEU A 273 -13.14 7.52 -15.47
N ALA A 274 -12.79 6.81 -16.54
CA ALA A 274 -13.75 6.17 -17.42
C ALA A 274 -14.61 5.13 -16.69
N SER A 275 -14.00 4.29 -15.83
CA SER A 275 -14.71 3.34 -14.98
C SER A 275 -15.74 4.03 -14.09
N ASN A 276 -15.33 5.09 -13.37
CA ASN A 276 -16.23 5.84 -12.50
C ASN A 276 -17.38 6.52 -13.26
N LEU A 277 -17.09 7.11 -14.41
CA LEU A 277 -18.11 7.76 -15.24
C LEU A 277 -19.08 6.74 -15.81
N LEU A 278 -18.60 5.57 -16.24
CA LEU A 278 -19.42 4.48 -16.75
C LEU A 278 -20.31 3.90 -15.64
N MET A 279 -19.76 3.68 -14.45
CA MET A 279 -20.50 3.25 -13.26
C MET A 279 -21.63 4.23 -12.93
N LEU A 280 -21.32 5.54 -12.92
CA LEU A 280 -22.30 6.59 -12.66
C LEU A 280 -23.40 6.64 -13.73
N ALA A 281 -23.02 6.54 -15.00
CA ALA A 281 -23.96 6.63 -16.12
C ALA A 281 -24.90 5.41 -16.20
N LEU A 282 -24.40 4.22 -15.88
CA LEU A 282 -25.18 2.98 -15.99
C LEU A 282 -25.96 2.64 -14.73
N LEU A 283 -25.36 2.84 -13.55
CA LEU A 283 -25.86 2.33 -12.26
C LEU A 283 -26.16 3.44 -11.24
N GLY A 284 -25.84 4.70 -11.55
CA GLY A 284 -26.16 5.85 -10.71
C GLY A 284 -25.17 6.12 -9.57
N PRO A 285 -25.44 7.16 -8.76
CA PRO A 285 -24.48 7.68 -7.78
C PRO A 285 -24.24 6.73 -6.60
N TRP A 286 -25.20 5.88 -6.25
CA TRP A 286 -25.09 4.94 -5.13
C TRP A 286 -24.20 3.74 -5.46
N ALA A 287 -24.25 3.27 -6.71
CA ALA A 287 -23.29 2.28 -7.22
C ALA A 287 -21.87 2.85 -7.28
N LEU A 288 -21.72 4.09 -7.75
CA LEU A 288 -20.44 4.80 -7.71
C LEU A 288 -19.93 4.95 -6.27
N LEU A 289 -20.82 5.22 -5.31
CA LEU A 289 -20.47 5.30 -3.90
C LEU A 289 -19.87 3.98 -3.40
N TYR A 290 -20.50 2.83 -3.66
CA TYR A 290 -19.92 1.51 -3.34
C TYR A 290 -18.50 1.36 -3.93
N HIS A 291 -18.34 1.74 -5.19
CA HIS A 291 -17.09 1.60 -5.93
C HIS A 291 -15.93 2.39 -5.28
N ILE A 292 -16.12 3.69 -5.05
CA ILE A 292 -15.08 4.55 -4.44
C ILE A 292 -14.88 4.28 -2.94
N TRP A 293 -15.93 3.81 -2.26
CA TRP A 293 -15.87 3.52 -0.83
C TRP A 293 -15.08 2.24 -0.57
N SER A 294 -15.19 1.24 -1.45
CA SER A 294 -14.40 0.01 -1.40
C SER A 294 -12.89 0.30 -1.43
N LEU A 295 -12.41 1.17 -2.34
CA LEU A 295 -11.03 1.66 -2.37
C LEU A 295 -10.60 2.24 -1.02
N SER A 296 -11.48 3.04 -0.43
CA SER A 296 -11.17 3.83 0.77
C SER A 296 -11.01 2.93 2.00
N LEU A 297 -11.91 1.96 2.14
CA LEU A 297 -11.88 0.97 3.21
C LEU A 297 -10.65 0.06 3.05
N PHE A 298 -10.40 -0.44 1.84
CA PHE A 298 -9.27 -1.32 1.54
C PHE A 298 -7.89 -0.68 1.79
N LEU A 299 -7.66 0.56 1.33
CA LEU A 299 -6.38 1.26 1.53
C LEU A 299 -6.27 1.91 2.93
N GLY A 300 -7.36 2.00 3.67
CA GLY A 300 -7.41 2.67 4.97
C GLY A 300 -7.03 1.77 6.14
N LYS A 301 -7.10 2.33 7.35
CA LYS A 301 -6.93 1.60 8.61
C LYS A 301 -8.10 0.64 8.91
N LEU A 302 -9.13 0.65 8.07
CA LEU A 302 -10.26 -0.31 8.07
C LEU A 302 -10.02 -1.50 7.12
N GLY A 303 -8.87 -1.51 6.44
CA GLY A 303 -8.39 -2.53 5.51
C GLY A 303 -8.11 -3.88 6.17
N ILE A 304 -9.10 -4.62 6.64
CA ILE A 304 -8.88 -5.82 7.49
C ILE A 304 -7.90 -6.79 6.84
N THR A 305 -8.15 -7.17 5.59
CA THR A 305 -7.35 -8.21 4.93
C THR A 305 -6.02 -7.66 4.43
N ASN A 306 -6.00 -6.47 3.83
CA ASN A 306 -4.78 -5.83 3.33
C ASN A 306 -3.80 -5.45 4.44
N LEU A 307 -4.28 -4.68 5.43
CA LEU A 307 -3.46 -4.26 6.55
C LEU A 307 -3.14 -5.44 7.45
N GLY A 308 -4.11 -6.33 7.68
CA GLY A 308 -3.88 -7.56 8.45
C GLY A 308 -2.79 -8.43 7.83
N GLN A 309 -2.80 -8.59 6.50
CA GLN A 309 -1.76 -9.31 5.78
C GLN A 309 -0.37 -8.67 5.98
N SER A 310 -0.25 -7.37 5.70
CA SER A 310 1.02 -6.63 5.87
C SER A 310 1.56 -6.71 7.31
N LEU A 311 0.68 -6.67 8.31
CA LEU A 311 1.06 -6.77 9.74
C LEU A 311 1.55 -8.16 10.15
N THR A 312 1.05 -9.23 9.54
CA THR A 312 1.39 -10.61 9.95
C THR A 312 2.59 -11.18 9.23
N GLU A 313 2.87 -10.70 8.02
CA GLU A 313 3.88 -11.30 7.13
C GLU A 313 5.25 -10.67 7.32
N HIS A 314 5.33 -9.47 7.90
CA HIS A 314 6.57 -8.73 8.12
C HIS A 314 6.84 -8.51 9.63
N PRO A 315 7.54 -9.42 10.32
CA PRO A 315 7.94 -9.20 11.70
C PRO A 315 8.85 -7.97 11.84
N GLY A 316 9.79 -7.77 10.90
CA GLY A 316 10.69 -6.63 10.83
C GLY A 316 12.05 -6.85 11.51
N ASP A 317 12.13 -7.72 12.52
CA ASP A 317 13.33 -7.97 13.35
C ASP A 317 13.84 -9.41 13.31
N ASP A 318 13.37 -10.21 12.35
CA ASP A 318 13.76 -11.62 12.18
C ASP A 318 14.65 -11.78 10.96
N ASP A 319 15.96 -11.92 11.15
CA ASP A 319 16.89 -12.15 10.03
C ASP A 319 16.98 -13.63 9.60
N VAL A 320 16.34 -14.55 10.34
CA VAL A 320 16.33 -15.99 10.03
C VAL A 320 15.13 -16.32 9.14
N ASN A 321 13.96 -15.79 9.50
CA ASN A 321 12.70 -15.88 8.76
C ASN A 321 12.13 -14.48 8.52
N PRO A 322 12.66 -13.74 7.52
CA PRO A 322 12.36 -12.31 7.36
C PRO A 322 10.92 -11.99 7.01
N THR A 323 10.26 -12.95 6.39
CA THR A 323 8.82 -12.90 6.16
C THR A 323 8.17 -14.21 6.56
N ARG A 324 6.89 -14.15 6.89
CA ARG A 324 6.09 -15.28 7.35
C ARG A 324 4.91 -15.50 6.42
N SER A 325 4.44 -16.73 6.35
CA SER A 325 3.31 -17.11 5.50
C SER A 325 2.06 -17.41 6.30
N HIS A 326 0.91 -17.03 5.75
CA HIS A 326 -0.40 -17.36 6.27
C HIS A 326 -1.06 -18.40 5.35
N TYR A 327 -1.36 -19.59 5.86
CA TYR A 327 -1.89 -20.70 5.07
C TYR A 327 -3.40 -20.93 5.24
N GLY A 328 -4.12 -19.90 5.67
CA GLY A 328 -5.56 -19.96 5.90
C GLY A 328 -6.39 -20.07 4.62
N PRO A 329 -7.71 -20.36 4.75
CA PRO A 329 -8.62 -20.55 3.61
C PRO A 329 -8.82 -19.28 2.78
N ILE A 330 -8.49 -18.10 3.31
CA ILE A 330 -8.59 -16.84 2.58
C ILE A 330 -7.70 -16.81 1.31
N ASN A 331 -6.64 -17.62 1.27
CA ASN A 331 -5.77 -17.75 0.11
C ASN A 331 -6.47 -18.21 -1.17
N TRP A 332 -7.58 -18.95 -1.05
CA TRP A 332 -8.36 -19.39 -2.21
C TRP A 332 -8.92 -18.23 -3.01
N ILE A 333 -9.29 -17.13 -2.33
CA ILE A 333 -9.82 -15.93 -2.98
C ILE A 333 -8.74 -14.87 -3.22
N LEU A 334 -7.65 -14.89 -2.43
CA LEU A 334 -6.55 -13.93 -2.54
C LEU A 334 -5.37 -14.45 -3.38
N PHE A 335 -5.58 -15.47 -4.21
CA PHE A 335 -4.55 -16.01 -5.10
C PHE A 335 -3.27 -16.38 -4.34
N ASN A 336 -3.38 -17.13 -3.25
CA ASN A 336 -2.25 -17.58 -2.42
C ASN A 336 -1.23 -16.48 -2.04
N THR A 337 -1.63 -15.20 -1.98
CA THR A 337 -0.71 -14.12 -1.56
C THR A 337 -0.22 -14.29 -0.13
N GLY A 338 -0.88 -15.11 0.68
CA GLY A 338 -0.43 -15.48 2.01
C GLY A 338 0.80 -16.40 2.03
N TYR A 339 1.21 -17.00 0.90
CA TYR A 339 2.47 -17.74 0.77
C TYR A 339 3.64 -16.76 0.56
N HIS A 340 3.80 -15.85 1.52
CA HIS A 340 4.67 -14.68 1.39
C HIS A 340 6.16 -15.03 1.52
N ASN A 341 6.52 -15.95 2.42
CA ASN A 341 7.89 -16.43 2.58
C ASN A 341 8.37 -17.16 1.32
N GLU A 342 7.53 -18.04 0.78
CA GLU A 342 7.74 -18.72 -0.50
C GLU A 342 7.92 -17.72 -1.63
N HIS A 343 7.03 -16.73 -1.70
CA HIS A 343 7.06 -15.70 -2.74
C HIS A 343 8.35 -14.87 -2.70
N HIS A 344 8.77 -14.39 -1.53
CA HIS A 344 10.00 -13.60 -1.42
C HIS A 344 11.26 -14.40 -1.79
N SER A 345 11.27 -15.71 -1.53
CA SER A 345 12.37 -16.60 -1.93
C SER A 345 12.29 -17.02 -3.41
N PHE A 346 11.09 -17.16 -3.98
CA PHE A 346 10.84 -17.58 -5.35
C PHE A 346 9.84 -16.64 -6.07
N PRO A 347 10.19 -15.36 -6.29
CA PRO A 347 9.25 -14.36 -6.84
C PRO A 347 8.88 -14.62 -8.31
N ASN A 348 9.50 -15.62 -8.93
CA ASN A 348 9.24 -16.06 -10.29
C ASN A 348 8.32 -17.29 -10.37
N VAL A 349 7.72 -17.73 -9.26
CA VAL A 349 6.76 -18.84 -9.18
C VAL A 349 5.36 -18.28 -9.04
N ALA A 350 4.47 -18.56 -10.00
CA ALA A 350 3.09 -18.10 -9.96
C ALA A 350 2.33 -18.66 -8.75
N TRP A 351 1.38 -17.88 -8.25
CA TRP A 351 0.60 -18.19 -7.04
C TRP A 351 0.02 -19.61 -6.96
N THR A 352 -0.43 -20.16 -8.09
CA THR A 352 -0.98 -21.53 -8.20
C THR A 352 0.00 -22.62 -7.76
N ARG A 353 1.31 -22.34 -7.78
CA ARG A 353 2.40 -23.28 -7.51
C ARG A 353 3.09 -23.04 -6.16
N LEU A 354 2.82 -21.93 -5.47
CA LEU A 354 3.37 -21.66 -4.14
C LEU A 354 3.04 -22.75 -3.11
N PRO A 355 1.81 -23.32 -3.06
CA PRO A 355 1.54 -24.45 -2.17
C PRO A 355 2.41 -25.67 -2.45
N LYS A 356 2.73 -25.92 -3.72
CA LYS A 356 3.59 -27.05 -4.10
C LYS A 356 5.04 -26.80 -3.69
N LEU A 357 5.50 -25.56 -3.77
CA LEU A 357 6.83 -25.14 -3.34
C LEU A 357 7.04 -25.43 -1.85
N ARG A 358 6.07 -25.04 -1.02
CA ARG A 358 6.02 -25.35 0.41
C ARG A 358 6.04 -26.86 0.68
N GLN A 359 5.20 -27.61 -0.04
CA GLN A 359 5.09 -29.07 0.16
C GLN A 359 6.38 -29.82 -0.15
N ILE A 360 7.18 -29.34 -1.10
CA ILE A 360 8.44 -29.97 -1.50
C ILE A 360 9.55 -29.64 -0.49
N ALA A 361 9.66 -28.37 -0.06
CA ALA A 361 10.70 -27.90 0.86
C ALA A 361 10.13 -27.36 2.18
N PRO A 362 9.39 -28.17 2.97
CA PRO A 362 8.81 -27.71 4.23
C PRO A 362 9.87 -27.34 5.27
N GLU A 363 11.09 -27.88 5.17
CA GLU A 363 12.22 -27.52 6.03
C GLU A 363 12.70 -26.08 5.82
N VAL A 364 12.50 -25.52 4.62
CA VAL A 364 12.80 -24.11 4.32
C VAL A 364 11.57 -23.23 4.58
N PHE A 365 10.38 -23.69 4.17
CA PHE A 365 9.13 -22.93 4.21
C PHE A 365 8.21 -23.35 5.37
N HIS A 366 8.66 -23.07 6.59
CA HIS A 366 7.95 -23.40 7.84
C HIS A 366 7.53 -22.19 8.67
N ALA A 367 7.99 -20.98 8.33
CA ALA A 367 7.70 -19.77 9.08
C ALA A 367 6.24 -19.31 8.90
N GLU A 368 5.38 -19.62 9.87
CA GLU A 368 3.97 -19.25 9.82
C GLU A 368 3.66 -17.95 10.58
N CYS A 369 2.65 -17.21 10.12
CA CYS A 369 2.09 -16.09 10.86
C CYS A 369 1.47 -16.57 12.18
N GLU A 370 1.79 -15.91 13.30
CA GLU A 370 1.23 -16.23 14.63
C GLU A 370 -0.24 -15.85 14.78
N LYS A 371 -0.72 -14.90 13.97
CA LYS A 371 -2.07 -14.33 14.03
C LYS A 371 -2.74 -14.42 12.68
N SER A 372 -4.07 -14.53 12.69
CA SER A 372 -4.86 -14.27 11.50
C SER A 372 -4.83 -12.79 11.14
N TYR A 373 -5.11 -12.46 9.87
CA TYR A 373 -5.20 -11.06 9.42
C TYR A 373 -6.17 -10.23 10.27
N ILE A 374 -7.31 -10.82 10.66
CA ILE A 374 -8.31 -10.17 11.52
C ILE A 374 -7.73 -9.90 12.91
N ALA A 375 -7.06 -10.89 13.52
CA ALA A 375 -6.50 -10.75 14.85
C ALA A 375 -5.38 -9.69 14.89
N ALA A 376 -4.49 -9.69 13.90
CA ALA A 376 -3.43 -8.69 13.78
C ALA A 376 -3.99 -7.28 13.52
N TRP A 377 -4.98 -7.16 12.65
CA TRP A 377 -5.70 -5.89 12.42
C TRP A 377 -6.36 -5.38 13.70
N TRP A 378 -7.04 -6.25 14.45
CA TRP A 378 -7.69 -5.90 15.70
C TRP A 378 -6.70 -5.43 16.77
N ASP A 379 -5.57 -6.13 16.91
CA ASP A 379 -4.49 -5.72 17.81
C ASP A 379 -3.88 -4.38 17.41
N HIS A 380 -3.69 -4.14 16.11
CA HIS A 380 -3.22 -2.86 15.60
C HIS A 380 -4.20 -1.74 15.97
N VAL A 381 -5.50 -1.93 15.74
CA VAL A 381 -6.53 -0.92 16.08
C VAL A 381 -6.62 -0.69 17.59
N ARG A 382 -6.71 -1.75 18.40
CA ARG A 382 -6.84 -1.62 19.87
C ARG A 382 -5.61 -0.98 20.51
N GLY A 383 -4.43 -1.16 19.91
CA GLY A 383 -3.19 -0.53 20.33
C GLY A 383 -3.01 0.92 19.83
N GLY A 384 -4.03 1.52 19.21
CA GLY A 384 -3.95 2.89 18.66
C GLY A 384 -3.11 2.98 17.39
N PHE A 385 -3.09 1.94 16.56
CA PHE A 385 -2.19 1.80 15.41
C PHE A 385 -0.74 1.65 15.87
N THR A 386 -0.44 0.49 16.46
CA THR A 386 0.93 0.04 16.80
C THR A 386 1.85 0.10 15.59
N PRO A 387 3.18 0.08 15.77
CA PRO A 387 4.10 -0.07 14.64
C PRO A 387 3.71 -1.27 13.77
N SER A 388 3.84 -1.12 12.45
CA SER A 388 3.52 -2.20 11.52
C SER A 388 4.56 -3.32 11.52
N ARG A 389 5.80 -2.99 11.90
CA ARG A 389 6.97 -3.86 11.94
C ARG A 389 7.74 -3.58 13.23
N ASN A 390 8.44 -4.56 13.78
CA ASN A 390 9.35 -4.35 14.90
C ASN A 390 10.73 -3.97 14.33
N LEU A 391 11.25 -2.80 14.70
CA LEU A 391 12.54 -2.33 14.24
C LEU A 391 13.34 -1.78 15.41
N ALA A 392 14.67 -1.85 15.33
CA ALA A 392 15.54 -1.21 16.31
C ALA A 392 15.23 0.29 16.46
N LEU A 393 14.96 0.98 15.35
CA LEU A 393 14.58 2.40 15.33
C LEU A 393 13.30 2.71 16.13
N HIS A 394 12.40 1.75 16.30
CA HIS A 394 11.18 1.93 17.10
C HIS A 394 11.44 1.92 18.62
N LYS A 395 12.58 1.38 19.05
CA LYS A 395 12.93 1.23 20.48
C LYS A 395 13.54 2.49 21.08
N GLU A 396 13.98 3.43 20.24
CA GLU A 396 14.64 4.66 20.65
C GLU A 396 13.84 5.89 20.24
N ASP A 397 13.92 6.97 21.02
CA ASP A 397 13.32 8.25 20.64
C ASP A 397 14.10 8.85 19.45
N GLN A 398 13.45 8.97 18.29
CA GLN A 398 14.03 9.49 17.06
C GLN A 398 13.82 11.01 16.92
N LEU A 399 13.51 11.73 18.00
CA LEU A 399 13.36 13.18 17.98
C LEU A 399 14.57 13.89 17.35
N PRO A 400 15.83 13.53 17.65
CA PRO A 400 16.98 14.12 16.98
C PRO A 400 16.93 13.97 15.46
N ARG A 401 16.59 12.76 14.95
CA ARG A 401 16.41 12.51 13.50
C ARG A 401 15.30 13.38 12.94
N CYS A 402 14.16 13.40 13.62
CA CYS A 402 12.97 14.15 13.20
C CYS A 402 13.19 15.67 13.20
N GLU A 403 14.12 16.19 14.01
CA GLU A 403 14.56 17.58 14.02
C GLU A 403 15.71 17.87 13.01
N GLY A 404 16.24 16.84 12.34
CA GLY A 404 17.33 16.95 11.38
C GLY A 404 18.73 16.90 12.01
N ASN A 405 18.85 16.56 13.29
CA ASN A 405 20.12 16.38 13.97
C ASN A 405 20.66 14.94 13.78
N LEU A 406 21.32 14.72 12.64
CA LEU A 406 21.87 13.42 12.24
C LEU A 406 23.19 13.04 12.92
N SER A 407 23.78 13.96 13.70
CA SER A 407 25.08 13.74 14.38
C SER A 407 25.04 12.73 15.54
N ILE A 408 23.86 12.21 15.89
CA ILE A 408 23.63 11.36 17.07
C ILE A 408 23.31 9.91 16.65
N GLN A 409 23.31 9.58 15.35
CA GLN A 409 22.70 8.35 14.81
C GLN A 409 23.68 7.32 14.21
N GLU A 410 24.83 7.06 14.82
CA GLU A 410 25.49 5.77 14.60
C GLU A 410 25.18 4.84 15.79
N PRO A 411 24.17 3.95 15.70
CA PRO A 411 24.21 2.72 16.44
C PRO A 411 25.35 1.87 15.88
N SER A 412 26.23 1.40 16.77
CA SER A 412 27.38 0.57 16.47
C SER A 412 27.01 -0.72 15.71
N ALA A 413 27.07 -0.70 14.37
CA ALA A 413 27.08 -1.91 13.57
C ALA A 413 28.07 -1.78 12.42
N LEU A 414 29.18 -2.52 12.55
CA LEU A 414 30.13 -2.88 11.49
C LEU A 414 31.10 -1.78 11.03
N ARG A 415 31.92 -1.28 11.97
CA ARG A 415 33.36 -1.18 11.68
C ARG A 415 33.91 -2.61 11.55
N THR A 416 33.78 -3.21 10.38
CA THR A 416 34.70 -4.27 9.99
C THR A 416 36.08 -3.64 9.94
N GLU A 417 36.93 -4.04 10.89
CA GLU A 417 38.38 -3.88 10.76
C GLU A 417 38.83 -4.47 9.42
N ARG A 418 39.88 -3.86 8.89
CA ARG A 418 40.52 -4.20 7.61
C ARG A 418 41.07 -5.62 7.58
#